data_AF-A0A7X1FRQ5-F1
#
_entry.id   AF-A0A7X1FRQ5-F1
#
_cell.length_a   1.000
_cell.length_b   1.000
_cell.length_c   1.000
_cell.angle_alpha   90.00
_cell.angle_beta   90.00
_cell.angle_gamma   90.00
#
_symmetry.space_group_name_H-M   'P 1'
#
loop_
_entity.id
_entity.type
_entity.pdbx_description
1 polymer ?
#
loop_
_entity_poly.entity_id
_entity_poly.type
_entity_poly.pdbx_seq_one_letter_code
_entity_poly.pdbx_strand_id
1 'polypeptide(L)'
;MTTLISWMSVDSRGPSAIYVVADSRITWGSQAHRWDSGRKVFAAPTPDVFGYCGDVLFPSLVLGQIIDLVSRGLLWTSETDPEERHVILFKYLQTAYGRRQNAPDQAFTVVHATRRGSEMKGEFMAWRIDYAPGGRGWRDVRLDTADHGKSRVVVTLGSGSEPLNRELENWRNSPQGGTARSLFSAFCDALELGADPLTGGVPQIVSLDRKSEGKIFGFVADGQRYVHGSPISYSPAQQSIEWVDRLFNRISPETLERLSGAQRQVRVIAPATGGLRAFLQKVEGTSDAGETPSEDAV
;
A
#
# COMPACT_ATOMS: atom_id res chain seq x y z
N MET A 1 -3.42 7.33 10.48
CA MET A 1 -4.39 6.22 10.36
C MET A 1 -4.21 5.56 9.01
N THR A 2 -4.18 4.23 8.95
CA THR A 2 -3.83 3.46 7.74
C THR A 2 -4.32 2.02 7.86
N THR A 3 -4.67 1.40 6.74
CA THR A 3 -4.71 -0.06 6.60
C THR A 3 -3.54 -0.46 5.72
N LEU A 4 -2.55 -1.17 6.28
CA LEU A 4 -1.39 -1.63 5.52
C LEU A 4 -1.24 -3.14 5.71
N ILE A 5 -0.95 -3.84 4.62
CA ILE A 5 -0.63 -5.27 4.60
C ILE A 5 0.63 -5.51 3.79
N SER A 6 1.47 -6.42 4.27
CA SER A 6 2.48 -7.07 3.45
C SER A 6 2.27 -8.57 3.47
N TRP A 7 2.49 -9.23 2.33
CA TRP A 7 2.38 -10.67 2.21
C TRP A 7 3.39 -11.24 1.22
N MET A 8 3.71 -12.52 1.40
CA MET A 8 4.44 -13.31 0.43
C MET A 8 3.47 -14.12 -0.43
N SER A 9 3.69 -14.08 -1.74
CA SER A 9 3.02 -14.91 -2.73
C SER A 9 3.86 -16.15 -3.00
N VAL A 10 3.22 -17.31 -3.15
CA VAL A 10 3.86 -18.58 -3.46
C VAL A 10 3.24 -19.17 -4.73
N ASP A 11 4.10 -19.60 -5.67
CA ASP A 11 3.71 -20.36 -6.86
C ASP A 11 4.20 -21.83 -6.74
N SER A 12 4.02 -22.64 -7.77
CA SER A 12 4.48 -24.05 -7.80
C SER A 12 5.99 -24.22 -7.65
N ARG A 13 6.77 -23.13 -7.71
CA ARG A 13 8.23 -23.11 -7.59
C ARG A 13 8.70 -22.41 -6.30
N GLY A 14 7.81 -22.13 -5.35
CA GLY A 14 8.12 -21.48 -4.07
C GLY A 14 7.74 -20.00 -4.03
N PRO A 15 8.37 -19.18 -3.16
CA PRO A 15 8.08 -17.75 -3.04
C PRO A 15 8.29 -17.03 -4.37
N SER A 16 7.26 -16.36 -4.86
CA SER A 16 7.20 -15.74 -6.20
C SER A 16 7.28 -14.22 -6.16
N ALA A 17 6.73 -13.61 -5.11
CA ALA A 17 6.76 -12.18 -4.90
C ALA A 17 6.49 -11.83 -3.43
N ILE A 18 6.93 -10.64 -3.01
CA ILE A 18 6.47 -9.98 -1.79
C ILE A 18 5.78 -8.68 -2.16
N TYR A 19 4.65 -8.39 -1.51
CA TYR A 19 3.84 -7.21 -1.77
C TYR A 19 3.78 -6.33 -0.53
N VAL A 20 3.67 -5.03 -0.75
CA VAL A 20 3.29 -4.05 0.28
C VAL A 20 2.11 -3.25 -0.29
N VAL A 21 1.00 -3.24 0.44
CA VAL A 21 -0.25 -2.60 0.01
C VAL A 21 -0.78 -1.74 1.14
N ALA A 22 -1.27 -0.56 0.78
CA ALA A 22 -1.90 0.36 1.71
C ALA A 22 -3.12 1.05 1.10
N ASP A 23 -3.98 1.58 1.97
CA ASP A 23 -5.08 2.46 1.58
C ASP A 23 -4.54 3.85 1.17
N SER A 24 -5.33 4.66 0.47
CA SER A 24 -4.91 6.00 0.03
C SER A 24 -5.43 7.15 0.87
N ARG A 25 -6.22 6.89 1.90
CA ARG A 25 -6.79 7.93 2.76
C ARG A 25 -5.80 8.50 3.76
N ILE A 26 -5.62 9.80 3.77
CA ILE A 26 -5.09 10.54 4.92
C ILE A 26 -6.27 11.19 5.65
N THR A 27 -6.30 11.08 6.97
CA THR A 27 -7.38 11.62 7.81
C THR A 27 -6.81 12.49 8.93
N TRP A 28 -7.37 13.69 9.13
CA TRP A 28 -6.98 14.65 10.16
C TRP A 28 -8.06 14.74 11.24
N GLY A 29 -7.91 13.95 12.31
CA GLY A 29 -8.80 13.97 13.48
C GLY A 29 -10.16 13.28 13.26
N SER A 30 -10.84 13.51 12.13
CA SER A 30 -12.15 12.91 11.83
C SER A 30 -12.28 12.53 10.36
N GLN A 31 -13.16 11.55 10.07
CA GLN A 31 -13.47 11.09 8.71
C GLN A 31 -13.99 12.19 7.75
N ALA A 32 -14.41 13.34 8.28
CA ALA A 32 -14.87 14.50 7.51
C ALA A 32 -13.69 15.32 6.97
N HIS A 33 -12.52 15.26 7.61
CA HIS A 33 -11.30 15.94 7.19
C HIS A 33 -10.33 14.91 6.64
N ARG A 34 -10.47 14.63 5.34
CA ARG A 34 -9.73 13.56 4.69
C ARG A 34 -9.28 13.90 3.28
N TRP A 35 -8.27 13.17 2.82
CA TRP A 35 -7.80 13.17 1.44
C TRP A 35 -7.58 11.74 0.96
N ASP A 36 -8.33 11.31 -0.05
CA ASP A 36 -8.38 9.91 -0.52
C ASP A 36 -7.33 9.58 -1.61
N SER A 37 -6.24 10.36 -1.70
CA SER A 37 -5.15 10.15 -2.69
C SER A 37 -3.73 10.33 -2.13
N GLY A 38 -3.56 10.18 -0.82
CA GLY A 38 -2.27 10.28 -0.15
C GLY A 38 -1.38 9.06 -0.39
N ARG A 39 -0.19 9.23 -0.99
CA ARG A 39 0.76 8.13 -1.24
C ARG A 39 1.30 7.54 0.07
N LYS A 40 1.21 6.21 0.21
CA LYS A 40 1.71 5.44 1.36
C LYS A 40 2.69 4.32 1.03
N VAL A 41 2.87 4.00 -0.26
CA VAL A 41 3.80 2.96 -0.72
C VAL A 41 4.77 3.47 -1.78
N PHE A 42 5.96 2.90 -1.81
CA PHE A 42 7.08 3.34 -2.64
C PHE A 42 7.83 2.14 -3.21
N ALA A 43 8.38 2.30 -4.41
CA ALA A 43 9.22 1.31 -5.07
C ALA A 43 10.49 2.02 -5.55
N ALA A 44 11.64 1.40 -5.34
CA ALA A 44 12.93 1.91 -5.77
C ALA A 44 13.38 1.26 -7.10
N PRO A 45 14.33 1.86 -7.83
CA PRO A 45 15.04 1.21 -8.95
C PRO A 45 16.11 0.21 -8.47
N THR A 46 15.94 -0.29 -7.25
CA THR A 46 16.63 -1.43 -6.68
C THR A 46 15.56 -2.41 -6.24
N PRO A 47 15.88 -3.67 -5.91
CA PRO A 47 14.89 -4.60 -5.39
C PRO A 47 14.49 -4.25 -3.94
N ASP A 48 13.93 -3.06 -3.73
CA ASP A 48 13.42 -2.52 -2.47
C ASP A 48 12.04 -1.87 -2.70
N VAL A 49 11.10 -2.19 -1.81
CA VAL A 49 9.79 -1.54 -1.73
C VAL A 49 9.46 -1.16 -0.30
N PHE A 50 8.69 -0.10 -0.13
CA PHE A 50 8.39 0.48 1.17
C PHE A 50 6.90 0.76 1.32
N GLY A 51 6.43 0.75 2.56
CA GLY A 51 5.13 1.30 2.94
C GLY A 51 5.18 1.90 4.32
N TYR A 52 4.26 2.80 4.66
CA TYR A 52 4.19 3.35 6.00
C TYR A 52 2.76 3.46 6.55
N CYS A 53 2.66 3.51 7.88
CA CYS A 53 1.45 3.86 8.61
C CYS A 53 1.74 4.73 9.84
N GLY A 54 0.72 5.42 10.35
CA GLY A 54 0.84 6.31 11.50
C GLY A 54 0.92 7.77 11.06
N ASP A 55 1.97 8.49 11.49
CA ASP A 55 2.31 9.82 11.00
C ASP A 55 2.41 9.82 9.47
N VAL A 56 1.93 10.90 8.87
CA VAL A 56 1.94 11.10 7.43
C VAL A 56 3.11 11.96 7.01
N LEU A 57 3.43 13.00 7.79
CA LEU A 57 4.33 14.05 7.33
C LEU A 57 5.76 13.53 7.18
N PHE A 58 6.32 12.94 8.23
CA PHE A 58 7.72 12.51 8.17
C PHE A 58 7.94 11.35 7.18
N PRO A 59 7.18 10.23 7.23
CA PRO A 59 7.42 9.10 6.33
C PRO A 59 7.21 9.45 4.85
N SER A 60 6.19 10.25 4.52
CA SER A 60 5.91 10.61 3.12
C SER A 60 7.04 11.43 2.49
N LEU A 61 7.64 12.36 3.26
CA LEU A 61 8.75 13.19 2.80
C LEU A 61 10.05 12.40 2.73
N VAL A 62 10.42 11.70 3.81
CA VAL A 62 11.72 11.02 3.90
C VAL A 62 11.81 9.84 2.94
N LEU A 63 10.73 9.07 2.75
CA LEU A 63 10.73 7.97 1.78
C LEU A 63 10.86 8.49 0.36
N GLY A 64 10.22 9.62 0.03
CA GLY A 64 10.42 10.30 -1.26
C GLY A 64 11.88 10.68 -1.50
N GLN A 65 12.55 11.24 -0.49
CA GLN A 65 13.99 11.57 -0.55
C GLN A 65 14.86 10.32 -0.72
N ILE A 66 14.57 9.25 0.03
CA ILE A 66 15.29 7.98 -0.09
C ILE A 66 15.17 7.43 -1.51
N ILE A 67 13.96 7.42 -2.09
CA ILE A 67 13.77 6.96 -3.47
C ILE A 67 14.61 7.78 -4.46
N ASP A 68 14.64 9.11 -4.36
CA ASP A 68 15.45 9.95 -5.24
C ASP A 68 16.96 9.68 -5.08
N LEU A 69 17.44 9.54 -3.85
CA LEU A 69 18.86 9.26 -3.59
C LEU A 69 19.27 7.85 -4.06
N VAL A 70 18.42 6.84 -3.88
CA VAL A 70 18.66 5.49 -4.39
C VAL A 70 18.65 5.47 -5.92
N SER A 71 17.74 6.23 -6.55
CA SER A 71 17.69 6.36 -8.01
C SER A 71 18.94 6.96 -8.63
N ARG A 72 19.73 7.68 -7.82
CA ARG A 72 21.01 8.27 -8.21
C ARG A 72 22.21 7.45 -7.73
N GLY A 73 22.00 6.30 -7.09
CA GLY A 73 23.05 5.46 -6.52
C GLY A 73 23.79 6.09 -5.33
N LEU A 74 23.18 7.07 -4.64
CA LEU A 74 23.84 7.85 -3.58
C LEU A 74 23.68 7.24 -2.18
N LEU A 75 22.66 6.41 -1.95
CA LEU A 75 22.50 5.68 -0.68
C LEU A 75 22.99 4.24 -0.78
N TRP A 76 22.61 3.53 -1.85
CA TRP A 76 23.04 2.17 -2.16
C TRP A 76 22.74 1.86 -3.64
N THR A 77 23.19 0.69 -4.11
CA THR A 77 22.90 0.16 -5.46
C THR A 77 22.20 -1.20 -5.38
N SER A 78 21.83 -1.78 -6.53
CA SER A 78 21.23 -3.12 -6.60
C SER A 78 22.16 -4.23 -6.09
N GLU A 79 23.47 -3.99 -6.12
CA GLU A 79 24.50 -4.95 -5.71
C GLU A 79 24.80 -4.93 -4.21
N THR A 80 24.36 -3.87 -3.50
CA THR A 80 24.53 -3.77 -2.05
C THR A 80 23.73 -4.87 -1.36
N ASP A 81 24.34 -5.55 -0.38
CA ASP A 81 23.66 -6.62 0.35
C ASP A 81 22.34 -6.10 0.97
N PRO A 82 21.24 -6.87 0.90
CA PRO A 82 19.94 -6.37 1.37
C PRO A 82 19.89 -6.02 2.87
N GLU A 83 20.65 -6.72 3.71
CA GLU A 83 20.74 -6.39 5.14
C GLU A 83 21.49 -5.08 5.33
N GLU A 84 22.56 -4.86 4.55
CA GLU A 84 23.27 -3.58 4.54
C GLU A 84 22.39 -2.43 4.04
N ARG A 85 21.62 -2.63 2.95
CA ARG A 85 20.62 -1.65 2.47
C ARG A 85 19.63 -1.29 3.57
N HIS A 86 19.12 -2.29 4.29
CA HIS A 86 18.22 -2.05 5.42
C HIS A 86 18.90 -1.25 6.55
N VAL A 87 20.15 -1.57 6.90
CA VAL A 87 20.90 -0.82 7.92
C VAL A 87 21.12 0.64 7.50
N ILE A 88 21.44 0.90 6.22
CA ILE A 88 21.59 2.26 5.68
C ILE A 88 20.26 3.01 5.76
N LEU A 89 19.16 2.38 5.33
CA LEU A 89 17.80 2.93 5.45
C LEU A 89 17.49 3.33 6.90
N PHE A 90 17.68 2.42 7.85
CA PHE A 90 17.33 2.67 9.25
C PHE A 90 18.14 3.83 9.83
N LYS A 91 19.46 3.87 9.60
CA LYS A 91 20.32 4.99 10.01
C LYS A 91 19.91 6.30 9.36
N TYR A 92 19.52 6.28 8.08
CA TYR A 92 19.05 7.47 7.38
C TYR A 92 17.77 8.01 7.99
N LEU A 93 16.79 7.14 8.29
CA LEU A 93 15.55 7.52 8.96
C LEU A 93 15.83 8.16 10.33
N GLN A 94 16.70 7.56 11.14
CA GLN A 94 17.09 8.12 12.44
C GLN A 94 17.75 9.50 12.29
N THR A 95 18.67 9.63 11.34
CA THR A 95 19.40 10.89 11.10
C THR A 95 18.46 11.99 10.60
N ALA A 96 17.60 11.68 9.62
CA ALA A 96 16.64 12.62 9.08
C ALA A 96 15.62 13.06 10.15
N TYR A 97 15.14 12.13 10.97
CA TYR A 97 14.19 12.44 12.03
C TYR A 97 14.80 13.31 13.13
N GLY A 98 16.08 13.09 13.48
CA GLY A 98 16.82 13.85 14.47
C GLY A 98 17.15 15.29 14.06
N ARG A 99 16.93 15.65 12.79
CA ARG A 99 17.11 17.03 12.28
C ARG A 99 15.88 17.92 12.46
N ARG A 100 14.74 17.38 12.92
CA ARG A 100 13.52 18.15 13.17
C ARG A 100 13.71 19.06 14.39
N GLN A 101 13.13 20.26 14.34
CA GLN A 101 13.13 21.23 15.44
C GLN A 101 11.69 21.64 15.73
N ASN A 102 11.25 21.49 16.99
CA ASN A 102 9.89 21.85 17.44
C ASN A 102 8.76 21.29 16.55
N ALA A 103 8.99 20.13 15.91
CA ALA A 103 8.00 19.47 15.10
C ALA A 103 7.12 18.55 15.97
N PRO A 104 5.84 18.35 15.63
CA PRO A 104 5.00 17.37 16.31
C PRO A 104 5.62 15.96 16.25
N ASP A 105 5.68 15.30 17.40
CA ASP A 105 6.11 13.90 17.47
C ASP A 105 4.90 12.99 17.40
N GLN A 106 4.79 12.28 16.28
CA GLN A 106 3.75 11.30 16.05
C GLN A 106 4.39 9.93 15.80
N ALA A 107 3.73 8.89 16.28
CA ALA A 107 4.18 7.52 16.05
C ALA A 107 4.00 7.13 14.58
N PHE A 108 4.96 6.39 14.05
CA PHE A 108 4.84 5.83 12.71
C PHE A 108 5.57 4.49 12.62
N THR A 109 5.23 3.75 11.59
CA THR A 109 5.90 2.51 11.22
C THR A 109 6.22 2.54 9.73
N VAL A 110 7.42 2.12 9.38
CA VAL A 110 7.86 1.86 8.00
C VAL A 110 8.06 0.35 7.83
N VAL A 111 7.50 -0.19 6.75
CA VAL A 111 7.82 -1.54 6.26
C VAL A 111 8.82 -1.39 5.13
N HIS A 112 9.92 -2.14 5.22
CA HIS A 112 10.89 -2.29 4.15
C HIS A 112 10.90 -3.75 3.71
N ALA A 113 10.56 -4.03 2.45
CA ALA A 113 10.70 -5.35 1.85
C ALA A 113 11.73 -5.30 0.71
N THR A 114 12.58 -6.32 0.65
CA THR A 114 13.70 -6.41 -0.29
C THR A 114 13.88 -7.86 -0.75
N ARG A 115 14.85 -8.08 -1.64
CA ARG A 115 15.26 -9.43 -2.08
C ARG A 115 16.78 -9.57 -2.08
N ARG A 116 17.27 -10.71 -1.57
CA ARG A 116 18.64 -11.20 -1.79
C ARG A 116 18.69 -12.03 -3.06
N GLY A 117 19.64 -11.75 -3.94
CA GLY A 117 19.81 -12.49 -5.18
C GLY A 117 18.64 -12.32 -6.15
N SER A 118 18.57 -13.20 -7.14
CA SER A 118 17.56 -13.16 -8.20
C SER A 118 17.16 -14.55 -8.68
N GLU A 119 16.09 -14.57 -9.46
CA GLU A 119 15.50 -15.76 -10.05
C GLU A 119 15.15 -16.82 -8.98
N MET A 120 15.54 -18.08 -9.21
CA MET A 120 15.22 -19.20 -8.32
C MET A 120 16.09 -19.23 -7.05
N LYS A 121 17.13 -18.40 -6.97
CA LYS A 121 17.96 -18.22 -5.77
C LYS A 121 17.54 -17.00 -4.96
N GLY A 122 16.49 -16.29 -5.40
CA GLY A 122 16.00 -15.09 -4.75
C GLY A 122 15.33 -15.40 -3.40
N GLU A 123 15.76 -14.71 -2.35
CA GLU A 123 15.13 -14.78 -1.01
C GLU A 123 14.51 -13.43 -0.68
N PHE A 124 13.22 -13.41 -0.33
CA PHE A 124 12.56 -12.19 0.12
C PHE A 124 12.80 -11.96 1.60
N MET A 125 13.03 -10.71 1.96
CA MET A 125 13.29 -10.28 3.33
C MET A 125 12.45 -9.05 3.62
N ALA A 126 11.99 -8.90 4.86
CA ALA A 126 11.23 -7.74 5.26
C ALA A 126 11.52 -7.33 6.70
N TRP A 127 11.38 -6.03 6.97
CA TRP A 127 11.55 -5.43 8.28
C TRP A 127 10.44 -4.44 8.58
N ARG A 128 10.20 -4.28 9.88
CA ARG A 128 9.33 -3.27 10.46
C ARG A 128 10.16 -2.33 11.31
N ILE A 129 10.15 -1.05 10.95
CA ILE A 129 10.79 0.02 11.70
C ILE A 129 9.69 0.84 12.38
N ASP A 130 9.62 0.79 13.70
CA ASP A 130 8.68 1.60 14.48
C ASP A 130 9.39 2.79 15.12
N TYR A 131 8.69 3.92 15.17
CA TYR A 131 9.02 5.05 16.03
C TYR A 131 7.85 5.37 16.95
N ALA A 132 8.14 5.52 18.25
CA ALA A 132 7.15 5.94 19.24
C ALA A 132 7.65 7.15 20.05
N PRO A 133 6.83 8.21 20.20
CA PRO A 133 7.17 9.36 21.02
C PRO A 133 7.18 9.01 22.52
N GLY A 134 7.75 9.89 23.34
CA GLY A 134 7.72 9.75 24.80
C GLY A 134 8.65 8.67 25.36
N GLY A 135 9.86 8.55 24.81
CA GLY A 135 10.94 7.73 25.40
C GLY A 135 10.98 6.25 24.98
N ARG A 136 10.00 5.78 24.19
CA ARG A 136 10.00 4.40 23.64
C ARG A 136 10.92 4.23 22.42
N GLY A 137 11.22 5.33 21.72
CA GLY A 137 12.28 5.41 20.73
C GLY A 137 12.03 4.59 19.46
N TRP A 138 13.13 4.24 18.79
CA TRP A 138 13.13 3.44 17.58
C TRP A 138 13.15 1.95 17.91
N ARG A 139 12.41 1.16 17.14
CA ARG A 139 12.49 -0.29 17.13
C ARG A 139 12.65 -0.78 15.71
N ASP A 140 13.55 -1.71 15.50
CA ASP A 140 13.77 -2.37 14.22
C ASP A 140 13.59 -3.88 14.39
N VAL A 141 12.73 -4.48 13.58
CA VAL A 141 12.31 -5.88 13.70
C VAL A 141 12.33 -6.54 12.32
N ARG A 142 13.15 -7.59 12.17
CA ARG A 142 13.07 -8.48 11.01
C ARG A 142 11.79 -9.30 11.07
N LEU A 143 11.02 -9.29 9.99
CA LEU A 143 9.76 -10.02 9.86
C LEU A 143 10.00 -11.44 9.33
N ASP A 144 9.11 -12.36 9.68
CA ASP A 144 9.15 -13.73 9.21
C ASP A 144 8.71 -13.81 7.74
N THR A 145 9.67 -14.09 6.87
CA THR A 145 9.49 -14.30 5.43
C THR A 145 9.87 -15.72 5.00
N ALA A 146 9.81 -16.70 5.93
CA ALA A 146 10.07 -18.09 5.60
C ALA A 146 9.04 -18.65 4.59
N ASP A 147 9.49 -19.58 3.74
CA ASP A 147 8.59 -20.30 2.85
C ASP A 147 7.75 -21.32 3.64
N HIS A 148 6.44 -21.23 3.46
CA HIS A 148 5.46 -22.12 4.08
C HIS A 148 4.62 -22.87 3.04
N GLY A 149 5.00 -22.82 1.76
CA GLY A 149 4.30 -23.51 0.66
C GLY A 149 2.97 -22.89 0.24
N LYS A 150 2.54 -21.79 0.87
CA LYS A 150 1.32 -21.04 0.55
C LYS A 150 1.53 -19.53 0.72
N SER A 151 0.69 -18.74 0.05
CA SER A 151 0.75 -17.29 0.22
C SER A 151 0.31 -16.91 1.64
N ARG A 152 1.09 -16.08 2.34
CA ARG A 152 0.85 -15.72 3.74
C ARG A 152 1.13 -14.25 4.00
N VAL A 153 0.33 -13.67 4.90
CA VAL A 153 0.60 -12.38 5.50
C VAL A 153 1.96 -12.39 6.21
N VAL A 154 2.75 -11.37 5.94
CA VAL A 154 4.00 -11.05 6.64
C VAL A 154 3.70 -10.12 7.81
N VAL A 155 2.89 -9.07 7.57
CA VAL A 155 2.44 -8.15 8.62
C VAL A 155 1.16 -7.42 8.21
N THR A 156 0.30 -7.10 9.18
CA THR A 156 -0.78 -6.11 9.07
C THR A 156 -0.54 -4.97 10.06
N LEU A 157 -0.73 -3.73 9.63
CA LEU A 157 -0.40 -2.54 10.41
C LEU A 157 -1.46 -1.44 10.28
N GLY A 158 -1.43 -0.52 11.26
CA GLY A 158 -2.31 0.63 11.35
C GLY A 158 -3.67 0.32 11.98
N SER A 159 -4.51 1.34 12.05
CA SER A 159 -5.83 1.29 12.68
C SER A 159 -6.78 0.29 12.00
N GLY A 160 -6.64 0.08 10.69
CA GLY A 160 -7.48 -0.84 9.93
C GLY A 160 -7.03 -2.30 9.98
N SER A 161 -5.98 -2.61 10.75
CA SER A 161 -5.45 -3.98 10.87
C SER A 161 -6.48 -4.97 11.44
N GLU A 162 -7.27 -4.56 12.44
CA GLU A 162 -8.26 -5.45 13.06
C GLU A 162 -9.43 -5.79 12.11
N PRO A 163 -10.10 -4.82 11.45
CA PRO A 163 -11.05 -5.13 10.38
C PRO A 163 -10.46 -5.98 9.25
N LEU A 164 -9.24 -5.67 8.82
CA LEU A 164 -8.55 -6.45 7.79
C LEU A 164 -8.33 -7.90 8.20
N ASN A 165 -7.93 -8.15 9.45
CA ASN A 165 -7.70 -9.51 9.95
C ASN A 165 -8.99 -10.35 9.94
N ARG A 166 -10.17 -9.73 10.16
CA ARG A 166 -11.46 -10.42 10.02
C ARG A 166 -11.73 -10.84 8.57
N GLU A 167 -11.49 -9.95 7.61
CA GLU A 167 -11.68 -10.30 6.19
C GLU A 167 -10.66 -11.31 5.68
N LEU A 168 -9.43 -11.26 6.18
CA LEU A 168 -8.42 -12.28 5.90
C LEU A 168 -8.88 -13.67 6.38
N GLU A 169 -9.51 -13.76 7.54
CA GLU A 169 -10.09 -15.00 8.05
C GLU A 169 -11.24 -15.51 7.17
N ASN A 170 -12.16 -14.61 6.76
CA ASN A 170 -13.26 -14.95 5.85
C ASN A 170 -12.73 -15.54 4.53
N TRP A 171 -11.75 -14.88 3.92
CA TRP A 171 -11.12 -15.34 2.68
C TRP A 171 -10.29 -16.60 2.85
N ARG A 172 -9.63 -16.79 4.01
CA ARG A 172 -8.89 -18.02 4.33
C ARG A 172 -9.79 -19.25 4.33
N ASN A 173 -11.02 -19.11 4.83
CA ASN A 173 -12.00 -20.19 4.91
C ASN A 173 -12.77 -20.41 3.58
N SER A 174 -12.48 -19.62 2.55
CA SER A 174 -13.07 -19.78 1.23
C SER A 174 -12.31 -20.81 0.36
N PRO A 175 -12.92 -21.33 -0.73
CA PRO A 175 -12.23 -22.20 -1.69
C PRO A 175 -11.00 -21.57 -2.37
N GLN A 176 -10.81 -20.26 -2.24
CA GLN A 176 -9.74 -19.50 -2.89
C GLN A 176 -8.66 -19.06 -1.88
N GLY A 177 -8.79 -19.45 -0.61
CA GLY A 177 -7.87 -19.11 0.47
C GLY A 177 -6.44 -19.59 0.21
N GLY A 178 -5.47 -18.93 0.86
CA GLY A 178 -4.04 -19.25 0.73
C GLY A 178 -3.40 -18.78 -0.57
N THR A 179 -4.07 -17.89 -1.32
CA THR A 179 -3.57 -17.29 -2.56
C THR A 179 -3.33 -15.79 -2.38
N ALA A 180 -2.36 -15.22 -3.10
CA ALA A 180 -2.12 -13.77 -3.11
C ALA A 180 -3.40 -12.98 -3.47
N ARG A 181 -4.21 -13.50 -4.39
CA ARG A 181 -5.45 -12.82 -4.77
C ARG A 181 -6.49 -12.83 -3.65
N SER A 182 -6.58 -13.90 -2.84
CA SER A 182 -7.47 -13.91 -1.67
C SER A 182 -7.04 -12.89 -0.61
N LEU A 183 -5.72 -12.71 -0.40
CA LEU A 183 -5.18 -11.71 0.53
C LEU A 183 -5.47 -10.28 0.06
N PHE A 184 -5.28 -10.01 -1.24
CA PHE A 184 -5.60 -8.70 -1.81
C PHE A 184 -7.10 -8.43 -1.84
N SER A 185 -7.93 -9.44 -2.16
CA SER A 185 -9.39 -9.28 -2.17
C SER A 185 -9.92 -8.99 -0.76
N ALA A 186 -9.39 -9.68 0.27
CA ALA A 186 -9.69 -9.38 1.67
C ALA A 186 -9.34 -7.93 2.04
N PHE A 187 -8.21 -7.42 1.54
CA PHE A 187 -7.83 -6.03 1.72
C PHE A 187 -8.84 -5.06 1.10
N CYS A 188 -9.25 -5.29 -0.16
CA CYS A 188 -10.26 -4.47 -0.81
C CYS A 188 -11.61 -4.53 -0.08
N ASP A 189 -12.05 -5.72 0.33
CA ASP A 189 -13.31 -5.90 1.04
C ASP A 189 -13.30 -5.19 2.40
N ALA A 190 -12.17 -5.23 3.14
CA ALA A 190 -12.02 -4.51 4.40
C ALA A 190 -12.15 -2.98 4.24
N LEU A 191 -11.59 -2.42 3.15
CA LEU A 191 -11.75 -1.00 2.83
C LEU A 191 -13.19 -0.66 2.40
N GLU A 192 -13.81 -1.50 1.57
CA GLU A 192 -15.17 -1.29 1.08
C GLU A 192 -16.22 -1.36 2.21
N LEU A 193 -16.02 -2.24 3.19
CA LEU A 193 -16.88 -2.34 4.37
C LEU A 193 -16.82 -1.08 5.26
N GLY A 194 -15.72 -0.32 5.20
CA GLY A 194 -15.56 0.93 5.93
C GLY A 194 -15.57 0.77 7.46
N ALA A 195 -15.20 -0.41 7.97
CA ALA A 195 -15.22 -0.71 9.40
C ALA A 195 -14.16 0.08 10.21
N ASP A 196 -13.09 0.54 9.56
CA ASP A 196 -12.25 1.65 10.07
C ASP A 196 -12.61 2.93 9.28
N PRO A 197 -13.29 3.91 9.91
CA PRO A 197 -13.72 5.12 9.21
C PRO A 197 -12.55 6.04 8.81
N LEU A 198 -11.36 5.84 9.39
CA LEU A 198 -10.19 6.70 9.18
C LEU A 198 -9.27 6.19 8.06
N THR A 199 -9.61 5.04 7.46
CA THR A 199 -8.93 4.45 6.31
C THR A 199 -9.87 4.37 5.11
N GLY A 200 -9.32 4.17 3.92
CA GLY A 200 -10.09 4.03 2.68
C GLY A 200 -9.39 4.61 1.47
N GLY A 201 -10.20 5.01 0.47
CA GLY A 201 -9.70 5.33 -0.86
C GLY A 201 -9.35 4.06 -1.62
N VAL A 202 -8.67 4.20 -2.75
CA VAL A 202 -8.25 3.06 -3.56
C VAL A 202 -6.95 2.43 -3.02
N PRO A 203 -6.78 1.10 -3.14
CA PRO A 203 -5.52 0.45 -2.80
C PRO A 203 -4.34 1.00 -3.60
N GLN A 204 -3.18 1.07 -2.94
CA GLN A 204 -1.88 1.32 -3.55
C GLN A 204 -1.03 0.08 -3.39
N ILE A 205 -0.34 -0.33 -4.45
CA ILE A 205 0.31 -1.63 -4.51
C ILE A 205 1.73 -1.47 -5.05
N VAL A 206 2.69 -2.00 -4.31
CA VAL A 206 4.06 -2.20 -4.76
C VAL A 206 4.50 -3.63 -4.49
N SER A 207 5.43 -4.15 -5.29
CA SER A 207 5.93 -5.51 -5.11
C SER A 207 7.36 -5.69 -5.54
N LEU A 208 7.94 -6.81 -5.13
CA LEU A 208 9.14 -7.40 -5.70
C LEU A 208 8.80 -8.80 -6.18
N ASP A 209 9.16 -9.14 -7.41
CA ASP A 209 9.10 -10.52 -7.89
C ASP A 209 10.49 -11.18 -7.74
N ARG A 210 10.80 -12.26 -8.46
CA ARG A 210 12.12 -12.92 -8.39
C ARG A 210 13.22 -12.19 -9.18
N LYS A 211 12.89 -11.28 -10.09
CA LYS A 211 13.82 -10.77 -11.13
C LYS A 211 13.96 -9.26 -11.12
N SER A 212 12.86 -8.55 -10.97
CA SER A 212 12.82 -7.10 -11.15
C SER A 212 13.33 -6.34 -9.93
N GLU A 213 13.52 -5.05 -10.15
CA GLU A 213 13.53 -3.99 -9.13
C GLU A 213 12.13 -3.82 -8.51
N GLY A 214 11.97 -2.80 -7.67
CA GLY A 214 10.69 -2.38 -7.12
C GLY A 214 9.66 -2.10 -8.20
N LYS A 215 8.51 -2.78 -8.14
CA LYS A 215 7.40 -2.60 -9.07
C LYS A 215 6.28 -1.78 -8.45
N ILE A 216 5.71 -0.90 -9.26
CA ILE A 216 4.46 -0.19 -8.98
C ILE A 216 3.36 -0.86 -9.78
N PHE A 217 2.16 -0.94 -9.21
CA PHE A 217 0.97 -1.40 -9.90
C PHE A 217 -0.03 -0.26 -10.03
N GLY A 218 -0.74 -0.27 -11.15
CA GLY A 218 -1.96 0.51 -11.31
C GLY A 218 -3.17 -0.25 -10.77
N PHE A 219 -4.17 0.49 -10.34
CA PHE A 219 -5.44 -0.05 -9.86
C PHE A 219 -6.58 0.49 -10.70
N VAL A 220 -7.50 -0.38 -11.11
CA VAL A 220 -8.71 0.00 -11.86
C VAL A 220 -9.94 -0.23 -11.00
N ALA A 221 -10.71 0.83 -10.80
CA ALA A 221 -12.01 0.78 -10.15
C ALA A 221 -12.94 1.84 -10.75
N ASP A 222 -14.24 1.51 -10.82
CA ASP A 222 -15.30 2.44 -11.26
C ASP A 222 -15.03 3.14 -12.60
N GLY A 223 -14.41 2.44 -13.55
CA GLY A 223 -14.07 2.99 -14.86
C GLY A 223 -12.89 3.98 -14.85
N GLN A 224 -12.16 4.07 -13.74
CA GLN A 224 -11.02 4.96 -13.54
C GLN A 224 -9.73 4.21 -13.25
N ARG A 225 -8.61 4.87 -13.55
CA ARG A 225 -7.24 4.39 -13.37
C ARG A 225 -6.58 5.13 -12.22
N TYR A 226 -5.98 4.39 -11.31
CA TYR A 226 -5.30 4.95 -10.17
C TYR A 226 -3.85 4.47 -10.10
N VAL A 227 -2.93 5.40 -9.83
CA VAL A 227 -1.55 5.10 -9.47
C VAL A 227 -1.24 5.86 -8.19
N HIS A 228 -0.67 5.18 -7.19
CA HIS A 228 -0.41 5.75 -5.85
C HIS A 228 -1.65 6.39 -5.19
N GLY A 229 -2.85 5.93 -5.53
CA GLY A 229 -4.10 6.45 -4.98
C GLY A 229 -4.68 7.65 -5.73
N SER A 230 -4.00 8.15 -6.76
CA SER A 230 -4.44 9.31 -7.54
C SER A 230 -5.00 8.89 -8.90
N PRO A 231 -6.14 9.47 -9.33
CA PRO A 231 -6.68 9.22 -10.66
C PRO A 231 -5.75 9.79 -11.74
N ILE A 232 -5.57 9.06 -12.84
CA ILE A 232 -4.77 9.52 -13.98
C ILE A 232 -5.48 9.26 -15.31
N SER A 233 -5.34 10.19 -16.26
CA SER A 233 -5.76 10.00 -17.65
C SER A 233 -4.92 8.94 -18.33
N TYR A 234 -5.49 8.20 -19.29
CA TYR A 234 -4.75 7.18 -20.04
C TYR A 234 -3.54 7.78 -20.80
N SER A 235 -2.44 7.04 -20.81
CA SER A 235 -1.33 7.25 -21.74
C SER A 235 -0.69 5.91 -22.10
N PRO A 236 -0.09 5.76 -23.31
CA PRO A 236 0.56 4.50 -23.71
C PRO A 236 1.67 4.03 -22.76
N ALA A 237 2.35 4.97 -22.07
CA ALA A 237 3.38 4.65 -21.09
C ALA A 237 2.85 3.81 -19.91
N GLN A 238 1.55 3.82 -19.65
CA GLN A 238 0.92 3.04 -18.59
C GLN A 238 0.97 1.53 -18.84
N GLN A 239 1.21 1.09 -20.07
CA GLN A 239 1.42 -0.33 -20.37
C GLN A 239 2.71 -0.90 -19.76
N SER A 240 3.62 -0.04 -19.28
CA SER A 240 4.88 -0.46 -18.64
C SER A 240 4.71 -0.99 -17.21
N ILE A 241 3.55 -0.80 -16.59
CA ILE A 241 3.24 -1.31 -15.25
C ILE A 241 2.07 -2.30 -15.30
N GLU A 242 1.98 -3.16 -14.29
CA GLU A 242 0.88 -4.10 -14.15
C GLU A 242 -0.36 -3.39 -13.58
N TRP A 243 -1.55 -3.72 -14.09
CA TRP A 243 -2.82 -3.14 -13.66
C TRP A 243 -3.74 -4.22 -13.12
N VAL A 244 -4.37 -3.96 -11.98
CA VAL A 244 -5.27 -4.93 -11.34
C VAL A 244 -6.60 -4.31 -10.91
N ASP A 245 -7.64 -5.15 -10.83
CA ASP A 245 -8.91 -4.80 -10.19
C ASP A 245 -8.91 -5.23 -8.70
N ARG A 246 -10.04 -5.00 -8.02
CA ARG A 246 -10.31 -5.39 -6.62
C ARG A 246 -10.21 -6.89 -6.32
N LEU A 247 -10.19 -7.74 -7.34
CA LEU A 247 -10.02 -9.19 -7.21
C LEU A 247 -8.62 -9.62 -7.65
N PHE A 248 -7.70 -8.67 -7.81
CA PHE A 248 -6.35 -8.92 -8.29
C PHE A 248 -6.32 -9.57 -9.68
N ASN A 249 -7.37 -9.39 -10.50
CA ASN A 249 -7.35 -9.79 -11.91
C ASN A 249 -6.51 -8.78 -12.69
N ARG A 250 -5.71 -9.25 -13.66
CA ARG A 250 -4.95 -8.37 -14.54
C ARG A 250 -5.87 -7.65 -15.53
N ILE A 251 -5.78 -6.33 -15.58
CA ILE A 251 -6.62 -5.43 -16.37
C ILE A 251 -5.77 -4.74 -17.45
N SER A 252 -6.37 -4.45 -18.61
CA SER A 252 -5.78 -3.56 -19.60
C SER A 252 -5.98 -2.10 -19.17
N PRO A 253 -4.91 -1.29 -19.05
CA PRO A 253 -5.08 0.14 -18.83
C PRO A 253 -5.66 0.85 -20.04
N GLU A 254 -5.77 0.27 -21.21
CA GLU A 254 -6.41 0.95 -22.35
C GLU A 254 -7.92 0.75 -22.33
N THR A 255 -8.35 -0.51 -22.27
CA THR A 255 -9.77 -0.88 -22.39
C THR A 255 -10.51 -0.94 -21.05
N LEU A 256 -9.78 -0.96 -19.92
CA LEU A 256 -10.31 -1.21 -18.58
C LEU A 256 -10.94 -2.61 -18.41
N GLU A 257 -10.72 -3.48 -19.38
CA GLU A 257 -11.22 -4.85 -19.36
C GLU A 257 -10.15 -5.81 -18.87
N ARG A 258 -10.60 -6.94 -18.34
CA ARG A 258 -9.71 -8.03 -17.94
C ARG A 258 -8.96 -8.59 -19.16
N LEU A 259 -7.65 -8.77 -19.02
CA LEU A 259 -6.82 -9.34 -20.08
C LEU A 259 -7.31 -10.76 -20.45
N SER A 260 -7.27 -11.08 -21.74
CA SER A 260 -7.66 -12.38 -22.27
C SER A 260 -6.82 -13.51 -21.63
N GLY A 261 -7.48 -14.59 -21.23
CA GLY A 261 -6.82 -15.71 -20.55
C GLY A 261 -6.52 -15.50 -19.05
N ALA A 262 -6.78 -14.33 -18.47
CA ALA A 262 -6.67 -14.16 -17.02
C ALA A 262 -7.65 -15.10 -16.30
N GLN A 263 -7.21 -15.77 -15.24
CA GLN A 263 -8.05 -16.65 -14.44
C GLN A 263 -9.10 -15.81 -13.68
N ARG A 264 -10.38 -16.21 -13.70
CA ARG A 264 -11.44 -15.48 -13.02
C ARG A 264 -11.43 -15.80 -11.53
N GLN A 265 -11.56 -14.77 -10.71
CA GLN A 265 -11.85 -14.91 -9.29
C GLN A 265 -13.28 -14.48 -8.97
N VAL A 266 -13.89 -15.10 -7.95
CA VAL A 266 -15.28 -14.82 -7.53
C VAL A 266 -15.27 -14.38 -6.07
N ARG A 267 -15.98 -13.29 -5.75
CA ARG A 267 -16.10 -12.79 -4.37
C ARG A 267 -16.71 -13.84 -3.45
N VAL A 268 -16.21 -13.88 -2.22
CA VAL A 268 -16.75 -14.73 -1.14
C VAL A 268 -18.05 -14.15 -0.58
N ILE A 269 -18.17 -12.81 -0.53
CA ILE A 269 -19.36 -12.10 -0.02
C ILE A 269 -19.76 -11.01 -1.03
N ALA A 270 -21.05 -10.93 -1.37
CA ALA A 270 -21.59 -9.82 -2.15
C ALA A 270 -21.62 -8.55 -1.26
N PRO A 271 -21.16 -7.39 -1.73
CA PRO A 271 -21.13 -6.19 -0.90
C PRO A 271 -22.54 -5.86 -0.39
N ALA A 272 -22.66 -5.55 0.90
CA ALA A 272 -23.82 -4.83 1.40
C ALA A 272 -23.97 -3.55 0.55
N THR A 273 -25.19 -3.24 0.14
CA THR A 273 -25.52 -2.18 -0.80
C THR A 273 -24.74 -0.88 -0.52
N GLY A 274 -24.00 -0.41 -1.54
CA GLY A 274 -23.23 0.83 -1.48
C GLY A 274 -21.71 0.67 -1.64
N GLY A 275 -21.24 -0.06 -2.67
CA GLY A 275 -19.82 -0.22 -2.99
C GLY A 275 -19.05 1.10 -3.21
N LEU A 276 -17.79 1.02 -3.67
CA LEU A 276 -16.89 2.18 -3.82
C LEU A 276 -17.53 3.41 -4.50
N ARG A 277 -18.49 3.21 -5.41
CA ARG A 277 -19.32 4.28 -5.98
C ARG A 277 -20.10 5.12 -4.96
N ALA A 278 -20.73 4.54 -3.93
CA ALA A 278 -21.37 5.29 -2.84
C ALA A 278 -20.36 5.93 -1.88
N PHE A 279 -19.15 5.35 -1.81
CA PHE A 279 -18.02 5.87 -1.02
C PHE A 279 -17.33 7.07 -1.71
N LEU A 280 -17.14 7.01 -3.03
CA LEU A 280 -16.59 8.08 -3.87
C LEU A 280 -17.65 9.17 -4.16
N GLN A 281 -18.92 8.82 -4.35
CA GLN A 281 -20.00 9.83 -4.47
C GLN A 281 -20.20 10.64 -3.19
N LYS A 282 -19.89 10.09 -2.01
CA LYS A 282 -19.81 10.86 -0.75
C LYS A 282 -18.69 11.91 -0.74
N VAL A 283 -17.72 11.83 -1.66
CA VAL A 283 -16.63 12.80 -1.83
C VAL A 283 -17.00 13.90 -2.83
N GLU A 284 -17.89 13.62 -3.80
CA GLU A 284 -18.38 14.61 -4.78
C GLU A 284 -19.66 15.34 -4.35
N GLY A 285 -20.29 14.93 -3.24
CA GLY A 285 -21.59 15.42 -2.80
C GLY A 285 -21.59 16.49 -1.70
N THR A 286 -20.90 17.62 -1.90
CA THR A 286 -21.28 18.94 -1.32
C THR A 286 -20.79 20.07 -2.21
N SER A 287 -21.32 20.16 -3.42
CA SER A 287 -21.31 21.38 -4.22
C SER A 287 -22.59 21.45 -5.03
N ASP A 288 -23.66 21.99 -4.46
CA ASP A 288 -24.28 23.28 -4.86
C ASP A 288 -25.76 23.40 -4.48
N ALA A 289 -26.18 24.68 -4.44
CA ALA A 289 -27.51 25.26 -4.14
C ALA A 289 -27.76 25.54 -2.64
N GLY A 290 -27.73 26.77 -2.12
CA GLY A 290 -27.70 28.10 -2.72
C GLY A 290 -28.78 28.96 -2.07
N GLU A 291 -28.41 30.09 -1.45
CA GLU A 291 -29.22 31.31 -1.44
C GLU A 291 -28.36 32.52 -1.02
N THR A 292 -28.61 33.61 -1.73
CA THR A 292 -27.90 34.88 -1.88
C THR A 292 -27.83 35.79 -0.64
N PRO A 293 -26.95 36.82 -0.64
CA PRO A 293 -26.76 37.72 0.50
C PRO A 293 -27.87 38.78 0.56
N SER A 294 -28.38 39.06 1.76
CA SER A 294 -29.15 40.28 2.03
C SER A 294 -28.25 41.33 2.68
N GLU A 295 -28.02 42.41 1.95
CA GLU A 295 -27.68 43.71 2.52
C GLU A 295 -28.84 44.25 3.39
N ASP A 296 -28.44 45.16 4.28
CA ASP A 296 -29.21 46.13 5.08
C ASP A 296 -29.78 45.75 6.47
N ALA A 297 -29.23 46.50 7.44
CA ALA A 297 -29.91 47.25 8.51
C ALA A 297 -29.54 46.88 9.96
N VAL A 298 -28.88 47.87 10.60
CA VAL A 298 -28.63 48.16 12.04
C VAL A 298 -27.35 47.60 12.65
#